data_AF-A0A522KYW2-F1
#
_entry.id   AF-A0A522KYW2-F1
#
_cell.length_a   1.000
_cell.length_b   1.000
_cell.length_c   1.000
_cell.angle_alpha   90.00
_cell.angle_beta   90.00
_cell.angle_gamma   90.00
#
_symmetry.space_group_name_H-M   'P 1'
#
loop_
_entity.id
_entity.type
_entity.pdbx_description
1 polymer ?
#
loop_
_entity_poly.entity_id
_entity_poly.type
_entity_poly.pdbx_seq_one_letter_code
_entity_poly.pdbx_strand_id
1 'polypeptide(L)'
;MNAHLAPLYSQHLATLCERADKALALGGFDHLVIAAGLPLRKFLDDQDYPFTVSPHFKHWLPLTDAPGSWIVYTPGAKPKLVFVQPRDYWHVVPEAPQGY
;
A
#
# COMPACT_ATOMS: atom_id res chain seq x y z
N MET A 1 -13.64 13.65 -8.21
CA MET A 1 -12.16 13.58 -8.20
C MET A 1 -11.61 14.99 -8.11
N ASN A 2 -10.76 15.31 -7.12
CA ASN A 2 -10.32 16.69 -6.86
C ASN A 2 -9.04 17.01 -7.64
N ALA A 3 -9.16 17.71 -8.77
CA ALA A 3 -8.07 17.99 -9.72
C ALA A 3 -6.82 18.64 -9.09
N HIS A 4 -7.00 19.37 -7.98
CA HIS A 4 -5.92 20.02 -7.25
C HIS A 4 -4.99 19.05 -6.50
N LEU A 5 -5.44 17.82 -6.21
CA LEU A 5 -4.65 16.83 -5.48
C LEU A 5 -3.65 16.06 -6.36
N ALA A 6 -3.84 16.04 -7.70
CA ALA A 6 -2.95 15.36 -8.64
C ALA A 6 -1.48 15.79 -8.53
N PRO A 7 -1.19 17.10 -8.66
CA PRO A 7 0.19 17.56 -8.63
C PRO A 7 0.80 17.39 -7.23
N LEU A 8 0.00 17.58 -6.17
CA LEU A 8 0.45 17.42 -4.79
C LEU A 8 0.80 15.96 -4.47
N TYR A 9 0.01 15.01 -4.96
CA TYR A 9 0.29 13.59 -4.76
C TYR A 9 1.51 13.13 -5.56
N SER A 10 1.70 13.66 -6.77
CA SER A 10 2.91 13.42 -7.56
C SER A 10 4.16 13.90 -6.83
N GLN A 11 4.11 15.10 -6.24
CA GLN A 11 5.21 15.66 -5.45
C GLN A 11 5.47 14.87 -4.16
N HIS A 12 4.39 14.42 -3.50
CA HIS A 12 4.48 13.54 -2.33
C HIS A 12 5.23 12.25 -2.67
N LEU A 13 4.83 11.55 -3.74
CA LEU A 13 5.50 10.33 -4.18
C LEU A 13 6.97 10.57 -4.54
N ALA A 14 7.30 11.66 -5.22
CA ALA A 14 8.69 12.00 -5.53
C ALA A 14 9.54 12.15 -4.26
N THR A 15 8.98 12.80 -3.23
CA THR A 15 9.63 12.96 -1.91
C THR A 15 9.84 11.61 -1.22
N LEU A 16 8.87 10.70 -1.30
CA LEU A 16 8.99 9.36 -0.72
C LEU A 16 10.04 8.51 -1.43
N CYS A 17 10.07 8.54 -2.76
CA CYS A 17 11.07 7.85 -3.57
C CYS A 17 12.48 8.32 -3.19
N GLU A 18 12.72 9.64 -3.13
CA GLU A 18 14.04 10.18 -2.74
C GLU A 18 14.49 9.71 -1.35
N ARG A 19 13.56 9.68 -0.39
CA ARG A 19 13.85 9.20 0.98
C ARG A 19 14.10 7.70 1.02
N ALA A 20 13.33 6.93 0.27
CA ALA A 20 13.50 5.48 0.17
C ALA A 20 14.83 5.12 -0.50
N ASP A 21 15.24 5.83 -1.55
CA ASP A 21 16.53 5.66 -2.22
C ASP A 21 17.69 5.86 -1.25
N LYS A 22 17.66 6.96 -0.48
CA LYS A 22 18.66 7.24 0.55
C LYS A 22 18.71 6.14 1.61
N ALA A 23 17.56 5.69 2.10
CA ALA A 23 17.49 4.65 3.12
C ALA A 23 17.98 3.29 2.61
N LEU A 24 17.60 2.91 1.38
CA LEU A 24 18.03 1.67 0.73
C LEU A 24 19.54 1.66 0.48
N ALA A 25 20.11 2.76 -0.02
CA ALA A 25 21.54 2.90 -0.22
C ALA A 25 22.33 2.80 1.10
N LEU A 26 21.84 3.44 2.17
CA LEU A 26 22.45 3.35 3.50
C LEU A 26 22.34 1.94 4.11
N GLY A 27 21.22 1.25 3.86
CA GLY A 27 20.98 -0.10 4.35
C GLY A 27 21.62 -1.22 3.52
N GLY A 28 22.15 -0.91 2.32
CA GLY A 28 22.68 -1.91 1.40
C GLY A 28 21.59 -2.83 0.82
N PHE A 29 20.39 -2.31 0.59
CA PHE A 29 19.25 -3.08 0.06
C PHE A 29 18.84 -2.58 -1.33
N ASP A 30 18.37 -3.50 -2.18
CA ASP A 30 17.94 -3.16 -3.55
C ASP A 30 16.46 -2.75 -3.63
N HIS A 31 15.64 -3.24 -2.70
CA HIS A 31 14.18 -3.13 -2.78
C HIS A 31 13.55 -2.85 -1.41
N LEU A 32 12.48 -2.06 -1.43
CA LEU A 32 11.60 -1.84 -0.29
C LEU A 32 10.25 -2.52 -0.56
N VAL A 33 9.86 -3.45 0.32
CA VAL A 33 8.60 -4.19 0.22
C VAL A 33 7.75 -3.88 1.45
N ILE A 34 6.57 -3.29 1.24
CA ILE A 34 5.71 -2.74 2.30
C ILE A 34 4.37 -3.47 2.29
N ALA A 35 4.06 -4.19 3.36
CA ALA A 35 2.78 -4.88 3.53
C ALA A 35 1.69 -3.90 4.00
N ALA A 36 0.49 -4.02 3.43
CA ALA A 36 -0.72 -3.41 3.99
C ALA A 36 -1.11 -4.01 5.34
N GLY A 37 -0.73 -5.28 5.56
CA GLY A 37 -1.12 -6.09 6.72
C GLY A 37 -2.27 -7.03 6.41
N LEU A 38 -2.71 -7.78 7.42
CA LEU A 38 -3.84 -8.71 7.35
C LEU A 38 -4.75 -8.49 8.58
N PRO A 39 -6.05 -8.79 8.49
CA PRO A 39 -6.93 -8.84 9.65
C PRO A 39 -6.38 -9.83 10.69
N LEU A 40 -6.47 -9.46 11.98
CA LEU A 40 -6.08 -10.34 13.08
C LEU A 40 -7.25 -11.22 13.47
N ARG A 41 -7.04 -12.55 13.52
CA ARG A 41 -8.07 -13.49 13.97
C ARG A 41 -8.27 -13.41 15.48
N LYS A 42 -9.52 -13.42 15.93
CA LYS A 42 -9.86 -13.53 17.35
C LYS A 42 -9.50 -14.93 17.87
N PHE A 43 -9.03 -15.01 19.11
CA PHE A 43 -8.62 -16.27 19.70
C PHE A 43 -9.81 -17.23 19.86
N LEU A 44 -9.68 -18.45 19.31
CA LEU A 44 -10.71 -19.51 19.32
C LEU A 44 -12.04 -19.14 18.64
N ASP A 45 -12.02 -18.19 17.72
CA ASP A 45 -13.19 -17.74 16.95
C ASP A 45 -12.82 -17.69 15.45
N ASP A 46 -13.81 -17.74 14.58
CA ASP A 46 -13.64 -17.60 13.12
C ASP A 46 -13.73 -16.13 12.66
N GLN A 47 -14.12 -15.23 13.56
CA GLN A 47 -14.15 -13.79 13.31
C GLN A 47 -12.77 -13.13 13.40
N ASP A 48 -12.59 -12.09 12.59
CA ASP A 48 -11.42 -11.21 12.64
C ASP A 48 -11.73 -9.89 13.37
N TYR A 49 -10.71 -9.23 13.92
CA TYR A 49 -10.78 -7.83 14.35
C TYR A 49 -10.89 -6.90 13.14
N PRO A 50 -11.42 -5.68 13.30
CA PRO A 50 -11.41 -4.68 12.24
C PRO A 50 -10.02 -4.46 11.67
N PHE A 51 -9.90 -4.54 10.35
CA PHE A 51 -8.63 -4.35 9.67
C PHE A 51 -8.10 -2.93 9.92
N THR A 52 -6.82 -2.84 10.29
CA THR A 52 -6.10 -1.57 10.40
C THR A 52 -4.87 -1.64 9.51
N VAL A 53 -4.89 -0.85 8.43
CA VAL A 53 -3.77 -0.81 7.48
C VAL A 53 -2.48 -0.33 8.14
N SER A 54 -1.36 -0.93 7.73
CA SER A 54 -0.02 -0.50 8.09
C SER A 54 0.18 1.00 7.81
N PRO A 55 0.64 1.78 8.80
CA PRO A 55 0.99 3.19 8.60
C PRO A 55 2.01 3.40 7.47
N HIS A 56 2.97 2.49 7.34
CA HIS A 56 3.98 2.55 6.28
C HIS A 56 3.37 2.35 4.89
N PHE A 57 2.32 1.53 4.77
CA PHE A 57 1.63 1.32 3.49
C PHE A 57 0.80 2.54 3.09
N LYS A 58 -0.10 2.99 3.98
CA LYS A 58 -0.97 4.14 3.70
C LYS A 58 -0.24 5.48 3.59
N HIS A 59 1.04 5.51 3.98
CA HIS A 59 1.90 6.67 3.77
C HIS A 59 2.18 6.93 2.29
N TRP A 60 2.22 5.88 1.46
CA TRP A 60 2.54 5.99 0.04
C TRP A 60 1.32 6.27 -0.83
N LEU A 61 0.19 5.65 -0.51
CA LEU A 61 -1.07 5.84 -1.23
C LEU A 61 -2.26 5.80 -0.27
N PRO A 62 -3.37 6.48 -0.60
CA PRO A 62 -4.52 6.64 0.30
C PRO A 62 -5.44 5.41 0.31
N LEU A 63 -4.88 4.19 0.31
CA LEU A 63 -5.66 2.95 0.47
C LEU A 63 -5.62 2.49 1.93
N THR A 64 -6.80 2.48 2.54
CA THR A 64 -6.98 2.08 3.95
C THR A 64 -7.66 0.73 4.14
N ASP A 65 -8.31 0.21 3.09
CA ASP A 65 -9.02 -1.06 3.10
C ASP A 65 -8.50 -1.94 1.96
N ALA A 66 -7.28 -2.47 2.15
CA ALA A 66 -6.56 -3.25 1.16
C ALA A 66 -5.78 -4.41 1.81
N PRO A 67 -6.43 -5.27 2.62
CA PRO A 67 -5.76 -6.36 3.32
C PRO A 67 -5.01 -7.26 2.34
N GLY A 68 -3.83 -7.72 2.74
CA GLY A 68 -2.96 -8.60 1.94
C GLY A 68 -2.24 -7.91 0.77
N SER A 69 -2.50 -6.63 0.50
CA SER A 69 -1.83 -5.88 -0.57
C SER A 69 -0.41 -5.46 -0.19
N TRP A 70 0.41 -5.16 -1.21
CA TRP A 70 1.82 -4.80 -1.04
C TRP A 70 2.23 -3.64 -1.94
N ILE A 71 3.19 -2.85 -1.49
CA ILE A 71 3.95 -1.93 -2.33
C ILE A 71 5.35 -2.51 -2.50
N VAL A 72 5.83 -2.51 -3.74
CA VAL A 72 7.22 -2.84 -4.07
C VAL A 72 7.85 -1.63 -4.71
N TYR A 73 8.91 -1.12 -4.08
CA TYR A 73 9.69 0.00 -4.58
C TYR A 73 11.12 -0.43 -4.87
N THR A 74 11.65 0.06 -5.99
CA THR A 74 13.02 -0.14 -6.45
C THR A 74 13.54 1.23 -6.91
N PRO A 75 14.73 1.66 -6.47
CA PRO A 75 15.30 2.93 -6.89
C PRO A 75 15.34 3.06 -8.42
N GLY A 76 14.94 4.23 -8.92
CA GLY A 76 14.87 4.52 -10.35
C GLY A 76 13.68 3.90 -11.11
N ALA A 77 12.84 3.10 -10.46
CA ALA A 77 11.63 2.52 -11.06
C ALA A 77 10.35 3.14 -10.48
N LYS A 78 9.25 3.07 -11.24
CA LYS A 78 7.93 3.44 -10.72
C LYS A 78 7.51 2.46 -9.61
N PRO A 79 7.04 2.94 -8.44
CA PRO A 79 6.51 2.07 -7.39
C PRO A 79 5.39 1.17 -7.92
N LYS A 80 5.38 -0.09 -7.50
CA LYS A 80 4.39 -1.09 -7.93
C LYS A 80 3.45 -1.41 -6.77
N LEU A 81 2.15 -1.39 -7.04
CA LEU A 81 1.13 -1.88 -6.12
C LEU A 81 0.71 -3.28 -6.54
N VAL A 82 0.85 -4.24 -5.63
CA VAL A 82 0.22 -5.57 -5.72
C VAL A 82 -1.09 -5.48 -4.95
N PHE A 83 -2.18 -5.27 -5.67
CA PHE A 83 -3.50 -5.09 -5.07
C PHE A 83 -4.26 -6.42 -5.04
N VAL A 84 -4.58 -6.90 -3.83
CA VAL A 84 -5.26 -8.17 -3.63
C VAL A 84 -6.77 -7.98 -3.78
N GLN A 85 -7.33 -8.63 -4.80
CA GLN A 85 -8.77 -8.66 -5.07
C GLN A 85 -9.25 -10.12 -5.02
N PRO A 86 -9.65 -10.63 -3.85
CA PRO A 86 -10.21 -11.97 -3.77
C PRO A 86 -11.48 -12.02 -4.60
N ARG A 87 -11.60 -13.06 -5.43
CA ARG A 87 -12.81 -13.39 -6.18
C ARG A 87 -13.43 -14.61 -5.54
N ASP A 88 -14.31 -14.38 -4.58
CA ASP A 88 -15.11 -15.43 -3.97
C ASP A 88 -16.59 -15.02 -3.92
N TYR A 89 -17.44 -15.98 -3.60
CA TYR A 89 -18.89 -15.77 -3.52
C TYR A 89 -19.30 -14.92 -2.31
N TRP A 90 -18.43 -14.78 -1.32
CA TRP A 90 -18.73 -14.21 -0.01
C TRP A 90 -18.44 -12.72 0.07
N HIS A 91 -17.45 -12.23 -0.69
CA HIS A 91 -16.97 -10.86 -0.63
C HIS A 91 -17.22 -10.11 -1.94
N VAL A 92 -17.66 -8.86 -1.82
CA VAL A 92 -17.70 -7.95 -2.96
C VAL A 92 -16.27 -7.71 -3.42
N VAL A 93 -16.01 -7.96 -4.71
CA VAL A 93 -14.70 -7.70 -5.31
C VAL A 93 -14.41 -6.20 -5.21
N PRO A 94 -13.32 -5.77 -4.55
CA PRO A 94 -12.97 -4.36 -4.48
C PRO A 94 -12.81 -3.80 -5.89
N GLU A 95 -13.45 -2.68 -6.20
CA GLU A 95 -13.17 -2.00 -7.47
C GLU A 95 -11.67 -1.65 -7.51
N ALA A 96 -11.07 -1.80 -8.69
CA ALA A 96 -9.70 -1.37 -8.87
C ALA A 96 -9.61 0.14 -8.51
N PRO A 97 -8.60 0.57 -7.74
CA PRO A 97 -8.47 1.96 -7.39
C PRO A 97 -8.44 2.84 -8.65
N GLN A 98 -9.30 3.85 -8.68
CA GLN A 98 -9.38 4.84 -9.76
C GLN A 98 -8.89 6.19 -9.25
N GLY A 99 -7.94 6.82 -9.96
CA GLY A 99 -7.32 8.07 -9.54
C GLY A 99 -5.86 7.91 -9.12
N TYR A 100 -5.25 9.04 -8.74
CA TYR A 100 -3.84 9.42 -8.95
C TYR A 100 -2.76 8.34 -8.91
#